data_AF-A0A836W1S3-F1
#
_entry.id   AF-A0A836W1S3-F1
#
_cell.length_a   1.000
_cell.length_b   1.000
_cell.length_c   1.000
_cell.angle_alpha   90.00
_cell.angle_beta   90.00
_cell.angle_gamma   90.00
#
_symmetry.space_group_name_H-M   'P 1'
#
loop_
_entity.id
_entity.type
_entity.pdbx_description
1 polymer ?
#
loop_
_entity_poly.entity_id
_entity_poly.type
_entity_poly.pdbx_seq_one_letter_code
_entity_poly.pdbx_strand_id
1 'polypeptide(L)'
;MRRRLDGQPEFDPLAGRTRLPPAPRPAVTYYVAPNGDDTQPGTRQRPFATLKRARDAIRQRKAQYGGRLPAGGAAVIVRGGVYRVRQTLSLTEADSGTAEAPIVYRAAPGERPVFTGGVVLTGLQPVRDPSVLRRLPETVRDRVRQIDLKRNGVTDLGTIQQRGYGFARYPTHPWVDLYVDDQPLVLARWPNDGFVRVGRVFRGRFRGPDSRQPGEFAYEDERPNRWEPSDDLWMFGYWGHLWAGRGIKVQQIDRRNRRIRTVHGTSYGFREGMPYYYFNVLEELDRPGEWYLDRRRGMAYLIPPEGHEDGRLEFPILEAPFVTLENVSHVTLHGLQFELGRAEGAVIVGGTNDLLAACTFRKLGTHGVVVQGGSRHGVLG
;
A
#
# COMPACT_ATOMS: atom_id res chain seq x y z
N MET A 1 -18.36 -12.46 -36.20
CA MET A 1 -19.19 -12.79 -37.37
C MET A 1 -19.37 -11.64 -38.36
N ARG A 2 -19.67 -10.38 -37.96
CA ARG A 2 -19.86 -9.25 -38.91
C ARG A 2 -18.65 -8.92 -39.81
N ARG A 3 -17.42 -8.85 -39.29
CA ARG A 3 -16.23 -8.46 -40.09
C ARG A 3 -15.91 -9.35 -41.30
N ARG A 4 -16.16 -10.67 -41.20
CA ARG A 4 -15.94 -11.60 -42.31
C ARG A 4 -16.97 -11.43 -43.44
N LEU A 5 -18.17 -10.93 -43.13
CA LEU A 5 -19.20 -10.64 -44.13
C LEU A 5 -18.90 -9.35 -44.91
N ASP A 6 -18.13 -8.43 -44.31
CA ASP A 6 -17.74 -7.15 -44.90
C ASP A 6 -16.36 -7.17 -45.59
N GLY A 7 -15.77 -8.36 -45.82
CA GLY A 7 -14.45 -8.50 -46.46
C GLY A 7 -13.27 -7.99 -45.61
N GLN A 8 -13.48 -7.71 -44.32
CA GLN A 8 -12.42 -7.27 -43.43
C GLN A 8 -11.61 -8.45 -42.88
N PRO A 9 -10.29 -8.28 -42.65
CA PRO A 9 -9.46 -9.30 -42.03
C PRO A 9 -10.00 -9.69 -40.65
N GLU A 10 -9.77 -10.94 -40.27
CA GLU A 10 -10.13 -11.46 -38.95
C GLU A 10 -9.50 -10.60 -37.87
N PHE A 11 -10.26 -10.31 -36.81
CA PHE A 11 -9.74 -9.55 -35.68
C PHE A 11 -8.61 -10.35 -35.03
N ASP A 12 -7.37 -9.92 -35.24
CA ASP A 12 -6.23 -10.42 -34.47
C ASP A 12 -6.27 -9.76 -33.09
N PRO A 13 -6.62 -10.50 -32.02
CA PRO A 13 -6.67 -9.97 -30.66
C PRO A 13 -5.28 -9.54 -30.14
N LEU A 14 -4.21 -9.88 -30.86
CA LEU A 14 -2.83 -9.51 -30.55
C LEU A 14 -2.35 -8.30 -31.35
N ALA A 15 -3.05 -7.85 -32.39
CA ALA A 15 -2.62 -6.74 -33.25
C ALA A 15 -2.53 -5.39 -32.51
N GLY A 16 -3.26 -5.23 -31.40
CA GLY A 16 -3.18 -4.06 -30.53
C GLY A 16 -2.33 -4.25 -29.26
N ARG A 17 -1.73 -5.44 -29.05
CA ARG A 17 -0.97 -5.72 -27.82
C ARG A 17 0.50 -5.36 -28.00
N THR A 18 1.00 -4.49 -27.14
CA THR A 18 2.44 -4.23 -27.04
C THR A 18 3.15 -5.51 -26.66
N ARG A 19 4.04 -6.00 -27.55
CA ARG A 19 4.89 -7.15 -27.26
C ARG A 19 6.01 -6.72 -26.33
N LEU A 20 6.39 -7.60 -25.41
CA LEU A 20 7.58 -7.40 -24.61
C LEU A 20 8.81 -7.30 -25.53
N PRO A 21 9.69 -6.30 -25.32
CA PRO A 21 10.95 -6.25 -26.04
C PRO A 21 11.71 -7.57 -25.85
N PRO A 22 12.20 -8.20 -26.93
CA PRO A 22 12.96 -9.43 -26.79
C PRO A 22 14.24 -9.13 -26.01
N ALA A 23 14.47 -9.87 -24.93
CA ALA A 23 15.73 -9.82 -24.20
C ALA A 23 16.76 -10.76 -24.88
N PRO A 24 18.02 -10.36 -25.02
CA PRO A 24 19.07 -11.23 -25.53
C PRO A 24 19.28 -12.42 -24.58
N ARG A 25 19.92 -13.48 -25.09
CA ARG A 25 20.34 -14.60 -24.24
C ARG A 25 21.32 -14.07 -23.17
N PRO A 26 21.06 -14.32 -21.88
CA PRO A 26 21.88 -13.73 -20.82
C PRO A 26 23.30 -14.31 -20.80
N ALA A 27 24.30 -13.44 -20.61
CA ALA A 27 25.69 -13.86 -20.46
C ALA A 27 25.96 -14.51 -19.11
N VAL A 28 25.21 -14.10 -18.09
CA VAL A 28 25.23 -14.69 -16.74
C VAL A 28 23.81 -14.86 -16.23
N THR A 29 23.54 -15.96 -15.53
CA THR A 29 22.24 -16.23 -14.91
C THR A 29 22.43 -16.54 -13.43
N TYR A 30 21.70 -15.81 -12.59
CA TYR A 30 21.59 -16.07 -11.16
C TYR A 30 20.19 -16.58 -10.81
N TYR A 31 20.07 -17.31 -9.71
CA TYR A 31 18.81 -17.87 -9.23
C TYR A 31 18.51 -17.38 -7.81
N VAL A 32 17.25 -17.07 -7.56
CA VAL A 32 16.72 -16.69 -6.24
C VAL A 32 15.58 -17.64 -5.89
N ALA A 33 15.57 -18.23 -4.70
CA ALA A 33 14.56 -19.19 -4.27
C ALA A 33 14.16 -18.96 -2.80
N PRO A 34 12.92 -19.32 -2.37
CA PRO A 34 12.50 -19.13 -0.98
C PRO A 34 13.33 -19.94 0.03
N ASN A 35 13.91 -21.06 -0.41
CA ASN A 35 14.83 -21.91 0.35
C ASN A 35 16.31 -21.67 -0.02
N GLY A 36 16.61 -20.57 -0.73
CA GLY A 36 17.98 -20.17 -1.04
C GLY A 36 18.70 -19.60 0.16
N ASP A 37 19.97 -19.25 -0.03
CA ASP A 37 20.83 -18.69 1.00
C ASP A 37 21.79 -17.68 0.36
N ASP A 38 21.89 -16.47 0.94
CA ASP A 38 22.65 -15.36 0.36
C ASP A 38 24.18 -15.56 0.44
N THR A 39 24.65 -16.58 1.16
CA THR A 39 26.06 -17.02 1.14
C THR A 39 26.40 -17.93 -0.04
N GLN A 40 25.38 -18.43 -0.75
CA GLN A 40 25.53 -19.33 -1.89
C GLN A 40 26.01 -18.59 -3.15
N PRO A 41 26.48 -19.29 -4.20
CA PRO A 41 26.92 -18.66 -5.45
C PRO A 41 25.78 -18.17 -6.36
N GLY A 42 24.50 -18.45 -6.04
CA GLY A 42 23.37 -18.05 -6.87
C GLY A 42 23.14 -18.91 -8.11
N THR A 43 23.58 -20.18 -8.09
CA THR A 43 23.33 -21.14 -9.17
C THR A 43 21.95 -21.78 -9.03
N ARG A 44 21.50 -22.53 -10.05
CA ARG A 44 20.20 -23.22 -10.00
C ARG A 44 20.08 -24.18 -8.81
N GLN A 45 21.17 -24.87 -8.48
CA GLN A 45 21.24 -25.84 -7.36
C GLN A 45 21.53 -25.16 -6.01
N ARG A 46 22.21 -24.01 -6.02
CA ARG A 46 22.57 -23.25 -4.82
C ARG A 46 22.15 -21.78 -4.99
N PRO A 47 20.83 -21.50 -4.98
CA PRO A 47 20.29 -20.17 -5.27
C PRO A 47 20.49 -19.21 -4.09
N PHE A 48 20.46 -17.91 -4.38
CA PHE A 48 20.37 -16.86 -3.35
C PHE A 48 18.99 -16.89 -2.68
N ALA A 49 18.90 -16.31 -1.48
CA ALA A 49 17.63 -16.10 -0.79
C ALA A 49 16.92 -14.81 -1.25
N THR A 50 17.68 -13.76 -1.59
CA THR A 50 17.13 -12.43 -1.85
C THR A 50 17.49 -11.82 -3.21
N LEU A 51 16.60 -10.93 -3.71
CA LEU A 51 16.90 -10.09 -4.87
C LEU A 51 18.06 -9.13 -4.61
N LYS A 52 18.20 -8.65 -3.36
CA LYS A 52 19.30 -7.77 -2.94
C LYS A 52 20.65 -8.46 -3.19
N ARG A 53 20.79 -9.72 -2.79
CA ARG A 53 22.03 -10.47 -3.02
C ARG A 53 22.30 -10.70 -4.51
N ALA A 54 21.25 -10.97 -5.30
CA ALA A 54 21.37 -11.12 -6.76
C ALA A 54 21.86 -9.82 -7.42
N ARG A 55 21.32 -8.65 -7.04
CA ARG A 55 21.82 -7.33 -7.44
C ARG A 55 23.31 -7.18 -7.10
N ASP A 56 23.69 -7.51 -5.87
CA ASP A 56 25.07 -7.39 -5.41
C ASP A 56 26.03 -8.31 -6.20
N ALA A 57 25.58 -9.50 -6.59
CA ALA A 57 26.34 -10.40 -7.46
C ALA A 57 26.50 -9.85 -8.89
N ILE A 58 25.50 -9.14 -9.41
CA ILE A 58 25.59 -8.45 -10.71
C ILE A 58 26.60 -7.30 -10.63
N ARG A 59 26.59 -6.52 -9.55
CA ARG A 59 27.59 -5.46 -9.31
C ARG A 59 29.01 -6.02 -9.23
N GLN A 60 29.21 -7.12 -8.50
CA GLN A 60 30.49 -7.83 -8.44
C GLN A 60 30.93 -8.32 -9.83
N ARG A 61 30.00 -8.85 -10.63
CA ARG A 61 30.29 -9.25 -12.01
C ARG A 61 30.69 -8.06 -12.88
N LYS A 62 30.01 -6.91 -12.81
CA LYS A 62 30.43 -5.70 -13.53
C LYS A 62 31.84 -5.28 -13.18
N ALA A 63 32.19 -5.29 -11.88
CA ALA A 63 33.53 -4.93 -11.42
C ALA A 63 34.62 -5.84 -12.02
N GLN A 64 34.35 -7.15 -12.16
CA GLN A 64 35.26 -8.11 -12.82
C GLN A 64 35.47 -7.85 -14.32
N TYR A 65 34.54 -7.15 -14.98
CA TYR A 65 34.54 -6.89 -16.42
C TYR A 65 34.65 -5.37 -16.72
N GLY A 66 35.49 -4.66 -15.95
CA GLY A 66 35.79 -3.25 -16.22
C GLY A 66 34.60 -2.30 -16.03
N GLY A 67 33.69 -2.63 -15.13
CA GLY A 67 32.49 -1.84 -14.81
C GLY A 67 31.28 -2.14 -15.70
N ARG A 68 31.37 -3.12 -16.61
CA ARG A 68 30.31 -3.43 -17.58
C ARG A 68 29.97 -4.91 -17.55
N LEU A 69 28.76 -5.28 -17.97
CA LEU A 69 28.43 -6.69 -18.22
C LEU A 69 28.85 -7.08 -19.64
N PRO A 70 29.24 -8.33 -19.89
CA PRO A 70 29.38 -8.85 -21.26
C PRO A 70 28.07 -8.74 -22.06
N ALA A 71 28.18 -8.78 -23.39
CA ALA A 71 27.02 -8.81 -24.29
C ALA A 71 26.06 -9.95 -23.91
N GLY A 72 24.76 -9.65 -23.86
CA GLY A 72 23.72 -10.50 -23.30
C GLY A 72 23.33 -10.14 -21.86
N GLY A 73 24.20 -9.44 -21.11
CA GLY A 73 23.86 -8.91 -19.79
C GLY A 73 23.62 -10.00 -18.74
N ALA A 74 22.67 -9.77 -17.83
CA ALA A 74 22.38 -10.67 -16.72
C ALA A 74 20.89 -11.00 -16.59
N ALA A 75 20.58 -12.25 -16.26
CA ALA A 75 19.25 -12.66 -15.84
C ALA A 75 19.26 -13.12 -14.37
N VAL A 76 18.24 -12.73 -13.62
CA VAL A 76 17.91 -13.27 -12.29
C VAL A 76 16.62 -14.05 -12.40
N ILE A 77 16.69 -15.36 -12.24
CA ILE A 77 15.55 -16.27 -12.28
C ILE A 77 15.02 -16.47 -10.86
N VAL A 78 13.80 -15.99 -10.62
CA VAL A 78 13.14 -16.03 -9.31
C VAL A 78 12.18 -17.22 -9.29
N ARG A 79 12.43 -18.19 -8.41
CA ARG A 79 11.58 -19.37 -8.24
C ARG A 79 10.25 -18.99 -7.58
N GLY A 80 9.23 -19.81 -7.78
CA GLY A 80 7.92 -19.64 -7.16
C GLY A 80 7.97 -19.82 -5.65
N GLY A 81 7.08 -19.11 -4.97
CA GLY A 81 6.94 -19.14 -3.52
C GLY A 81 6.92 -17.74 -2.90
N VAL A 82 6.90 -17.70 -1.57
CA VAL A 82 6.70 -16.49 -0.80
C VAL A 82 8.03 -15.97 -0.25
N TYR A 83 8.34 -14.71 -0.52
CA TYR A 83 9.53 -14.00 -0.07
C TYR A 83 9.10 -12.90 0.89
N ARG A 84 9.57 -12.96 2.14
CA ARG A 84 9.30 -11.89 3.12
C ARG A 84 10.25 -10.72 2.88
N VAL A 85 9.68 -9.56 2.61
CA VAL A 85 10.43 -8.32 2.34
C VAL A 85 10.36 -7.42 3.56
N ARG A 86 11.53 -7.08 4.09
CA ARG A 86 11.68 -6.11 5.20
C ARG A 86 12.35 -4.81 4.78
N GLN A 87 12.92 -4.77 3.58
CA GLN A 87 13.68 -3.64 3.04
C GLN A 87 13.45 -3.55 1.54
N THR A 88 13.43 -2.33 1.03
CA THR A 88 13.36 -2.00 -0.39
C THR A 88 14.50 -2.64 -1.17
N LEU A 89 14.20 -3.21 -2.35
CA LEU A 89 15.21 -3.47 -3.37
C LEU A 89 15.56 -2.14 -4.04
N SER A 90 16.62 -1.49 -3.56
CA SER A 90 17.11 -0.25 -4.17
C SER A 90 18.07 -0.54 -5.32
N LEU A 91 17.68 -0.11 -6.52
CA LEU A 91 18.50 -0.11 -7.71
C LEU A 91 18.91 1.34 -8.02
N THR A 92 20.20 1.54 -8.29
CA THR A 92 20.77 2.85 -8.62
C THR A 92 21.44 2.78 -9.99
N GLU A 93 22.03 3.88 -10.47
CA GLU A 93 22.82 3.91 -11.71
C GLU A 93 23.85 2.77 -11.83
N ALA A 94 24.43 2.33 -10.70
CA ALA A 94 25.36 1.19 -10.67
C ALA A 94 24.72 -0.15 -11.13
N ASP A 95 23.40 -0.23 -11.12
CA ASP A 95 22.60 -1.38 -11.53
C ASP A 95 22.11 -1.28 -12.98
N SER A 96 22.45 -0.23 -13.72
CA SER A 96 22.05 -0.05 -15.13
C SER A 96 22.70 -1.08 -16.06
N GLY A 97 21.92 -1.61 -17.00
CA GLY A 97 22.41 -2.35 -18.16
C GLY A 97 22.65 -1.42 -19.36
N THR A 98 22.82 -2.02 -20.53
CA THR A 98 22.73 -1.34 -21.84
C THR A 98 21.73 -2.08 -22.73
N ALA A 99 21.49 -1.58 -23.94
CA ALA A 99 20.67 -2.29 -24.92
C ALA A 99 21.26 -3.68 -25.26
N GLU A 100 22.59 -3.79 -25.35
CA GLU A 100 23.31 -5.03 -25.66
C GLU A 100 23.52 -5.92 -24.43
N ALA A 101 23.51 -5.33 -23.23
CA ALA A 101 23.73 -6.02 -21.96
C ALA A 101 22.69 -5.63 -20.89
N PRO A 102 21.40 -5.93 -21.09
CA PRO A 102 20.33 -5.58 -20.15
C PRO A 102 20.37 -6.44 -18.89
N ILE A 103 19.67 -6.00 -17.85
CA ILE A 103 19.50 -6.78 -16.62
C ILE A 103 18.03 -7.13 -16.43
N VAL A 104 17.72 -8.42 -16.35
CA VAL A 104 16.34 -8.92 -16.30
C VAL A 104 16.12 -9.74 -15.04
N TYR A 105 15.31 -9.23 -14.11
CA TYR A 105 14.77 -10.01 -12.99
C TYR A 105 13.43 -10.60 -13.43
N ARG A 106 13.31 -11.92 -13.47
CA ARG A 106 12.11 -12.58 -13.97
C ARG A 106 11.69 -13.78 -13.14
N ALA A 107 10.39 -13.99 -13.05
CA ALA A 107 9.85 -15.26 -12.57
C ALA A 107 10.37 -16.42 -13.42
N ALA A 108 10.61 -17.56 -12.78
CA ALA A 108 10.85 -18.81 -13.47
C ALA A 108 9.59 -19.19 -14.29
N PRO A 109 9.75 -19.82 -15.48
CA PRO A 109 8.62 -20.14 -16.34
C PRO A 109 7.52 -20.94 -15.61
N GLY A 110 6.29 -20.43 -15.64
CA GLY A 110 5.13 -21.06 -14.98
C GLY A 110 5.10 -20.94 -13.46
N GLU A 111 6.09 -20.29 -12.84
CA GLU A 111 6.18 -20.11 -11.39
C GLU A 111 5.75 -18.70 -10.98
N ARG A 112 5.22 -18.56 -9.75
CA ARG A 112 4.71 -17.29 -9.21
C ARG A 112 5.48 -16.88 -7.94
N PRO A 113 6.52 -16.04 -8.06
CA PRO A 113 7.18 -15.45 -6.91
C PRO A 113 6.34 -14.31 -6.31
N VAL A 114 6.07 -14.39 -5.00
CA VAL A 114 5.28 -13.40 -4.25
C VAL A 114 6.17 -12.76 -3.18
N PHE A 115 6.46 -11.47 -3.34
CA PHE A 115 7.18 -10.64 -2.40
C PHE A 115 6.17 -9.97 -1.47
N THR A 116 6.11 -10.40 -0.21
CA THR A 116 5.16 -9.87 0.78
C THR A 116 5.85 -8.98 1.81
N GLY A 117 5.30 -7.79 2.03
CA GLY A 117 5.78 -6.80 2.99
C GLY A 117 5.10 -6.89 4.36
N GLY A 118 4.36 -7.97 4.63
CA GLY A 118 3.55 -8.13 5.83
C GLY A 118 3.77 -9.45 6.56
N VAL A 119 2.95 -9.65 7.59
CA VAL A 119 2.95 -10.85 8.44
C VAL A 119 1.57 -11.47 8.49
N VAL A 120 1.53 -12.80 8.69
CA VAL A 120 0.31 -13.51 9.07
C VAL A 120 0.17 -13.40 10.58
N LEU A 121 -0.98 -12.93 11.03
CA LEU A 121 -1.28 -12.81 12.44
C LEU A 121 -1.96 -14.09 12.95
N THR A 122 -1.64 -14.47 14.18
CA THR A 122 -2.17 -15.64 14.88
C THR A 122 -2.63 -15.26 16.29
N GLY A 123 -3.53 -16.07 16.86
CA GLY A 123 -4.07 -15.82 18.21
C GLY A 123 -5.22 -14.82 18.25
N LEU A 124 -6.06 -14.79 17.19
CA LEU A 124 -7.32 -14.06 17.21
C LEU A 124 -8.24 -14.66 18.28
N GLN A 125 -8.83 -13.81 19.13
CA GLN A 125 -9.63 -14.28 20.27
C GLN A 125 -10.79 -13.33 20.58
N PRO A 126 -11.84 -13.78 21.28
CA PRO A 126 -12.92 -12.91 21.75
C PRO A 126 -12.41 -11.79 22.68
N VAL A 127 -13.06 -10.63 22.63
CA VAL A 127 -12.80 -9.54 23.58
C VAL A 127 -13.33 -9.92 24.95
N ARG A 128 -12.48 -9.84 25.98
CA ARG A 128 -12.85 -10.13 27.38
C ARG A 128 -12.65 -8.95 28.33
N ASP A 129 -11.92 -7.92 27.91
CA ASP A 129 -11.67 -6.74 28.74
C ASP A 129 -12.97 -5.95 28.93
N PRO A 130 -13.50 -5.81 30.17
CA PRO A 130 -14.74 -5.09 30.43
C PRO A 130 -14.68 -3.61 30.03
N SER A 131 -13.49 -3.00 30.04
CA SER A 131 -13.31 -1.60 29.63
C SER A 131 -13.49 -1.41 28.12
N VAL A 132 -13.08 -2.40 27.32
CA VAL A 132 -13.31 -2.41 25.87
C VAL A 132 -14.76 -2.76 25.57
N LEU A 133 -15.30 -3.81 26.21
CA LEU A 133 -16.67 -4.26 25.98
C LEU A 133 -17.71 -3.17 26.21
N ARG A 134 -17.57 -2.36 27.27
CA ARG A 134 -18.52 -1.26 27.56
C ARG A 134 -18.59 -0.19 26.46
N ARG A 135 -17.53 -0.05 25.66
CA ARG A 135 -17.47 0.92 24.54
C ARG A 135 -18.08 0.36 23.26
N LEU A 136 -18.08 -0.96 23.08
CA LEU A 136 -18.65 -1.61 21.92
C LEU A 136 -20.18 -1.61 21.96
N PRO A 137 -20.86 -1.49 20.79
CA PRO A 137 -22.30 -1.68 20.70
C PRO A 137 -22.70 -3.07 21.20
N GLU A 138 -23.78 -3.14 21.99
CA GLU A 138 -24.22 -4.38 22.64
C GLU A 138 -24.49 -5.52 21.65
N THR A 139 -25.01 -5.17 20.47
CA THR A 139 -25.41 -6.08 19.40
C THR A 139 -24.25 -6.81 18.72
N VAL A 140 -22.99 -6.42 18.98
CA VAL A 140 -21.82 -7.01 18.32
C VAL A 140 -20.75 -7.53 19.28
N ARG A 141 -20.90 -7.35 20.59
CA ARG A 141 -19.85 -7.68 21.60
C ARG A 141 -19.36 -9.12 21.51
N ASP A 142 -20.25 -10.05 21.22
CA ASP A 142 -19.98 -11.49 21.04
C ASP A 142 -19.27 -11.81 19.71
N ARG A 143 -19.37 -10.93 18.71
CA ARG A 143 -18.75 -11.07 17.38
C ARG A 143 -17.40 -10.40 17.28
N VAL A 144 -17.15 -9.35 18.07
CA VAL A 144 -15.84 -8.66 18.04
C VAL A 144 -14.73 -9.61 18.51
N ARG A 145 -13.64 -9.61 17.75
CA ARG A 145 -12.40 -10.30 18.06
C ARG A 145 -11.29 -9.28 18.29
N GLN A 146 -10.27 -9.68 19.03
CA GLN A 146 -9.06 -8.91 19.27
C GLN A 146 -7.82 -9.72 18.97
N ILE A 147 -6.74 -9.01 18.63
CA ILE A 147 -5.43 -9.60 18.43
C ILE A 147 -4.33 -8.66 18.92
N ASP A 148 -3.34 -9.25 19.58
CA ASP A 148 -2.14 -8.56 20.04
C ASP A 148 -1.11 -8.54 18.91
N LEU A 149 -0.90 -7.36 18.33
CA LEU A 149 0.00 -7.18 17.20
C LEU A 149 1.46 -7.33 17.64
N LYS A 150 1.80 -6.90 18.86
CA LYS A 150 3.16 -7.00 19.40
C LYS A 150 3.56 -8.45 19.64
N ARG A 151 2.66 -9.30 20.14
CA ARG A 151 2.90 -10.75 20.25
C ARG A 151 3.13 -11.43 18.91
N ASN A 152 2.63 -10.87 17.82
CA ASN A 152 2.89 -11.33 16.45
C ASN A 152 4.17 -10.71 15.83
N GLY A 153 5.01 -10.04 16.65
CA GLY A 153 6.26 -9.44 16.20
C GLY A 153 6.08 -8.13 15.42
N VAL A 154 4.89 -7.53 15.44
CA VAL A 154 4.64 -6.22 14.84
C VAL A 154 5.08 -5.13 15.81
N THR A 155 6.22 -4.50 15.52
CA THR A 155 6.80 -3.44 16.34
C THR A 155 6.41 -2.04 15.88
N ASP A 156 5.98 -1.90 14.63
CA ASP A 156 5.51 -0.65 14.05
C ASP A 156 4.09 -0.84 13.48
N LEU A 157 3.15 -0.08 14.02
CA LEU A 157 1.71 -0.12 13.70
C LEU A 157 1.33 0.92 12.65
N GLY A 158 2.30 1.68 12.16
CA GLY A 158 2.12 2.87 11.35
C GLY A 158 1.49 4.01 12.11
N THR A 159 1.46 5.16 11.47
CA THR A 159 0.70 6.33 11.94
C THR A 159 -0.25 6.75 10.84
N ILE A 160 -1.46 7.13 11.22
CA ILE A 160 -2.37 7.78 10.26
C ILE A 160 -1.82 9.19 10.04
N GLN A 161 -1.70 9.59 8.77
CA GLN A 161 -1.22 10.90 8.35
C GLN A 161 -2.21 11.53 7.38
N GLN A 162 -2.07 12.83 7.11
CA GLN A 162 -2.95 13.51 6.15
C GLN A 162 -2.81 12.88 4.77
N ARG A 163 -3.93 12.46 4.17
CA ARG A 163 -3.98 11.92 2.80
C ARG A 163 -5.04 12.64 1.98
N GLY A 164 -4.98 12.46 0.66
CA GLY A 164 -5.89 13.08 -0.30
C GLY A 164 -5.30 14.32 -0.95
N TYR A 165 -6.13 15.30 -1.26
CA TYR A 165 -5.75 16.48 -2.04
C TYR A 165 -4.55 17.21 -1.42
N GLY A 166 -3.51 17.44 -2.23
CA GLY A 166 -2.24 18.04 -1.82
C GLY A 166 -1.21 17.07 -1.21
N PHE A 167 -1.59 15.82 -0.92
CA PHE A 167 -0.74 14.80 -0.29
C PHE A 167 -0.64 13.50 -1.13
N ALA A 168 -1.09 13.52 -2.38
CA ALA A 168 -1.07 12.36 -3.27
C ALA A 168 0.21 12.23 -4.11
N ARG A 169 1.16 13.17 -3.98
CA ARG A 169 2.44 13.10 -4.72
C ARG A 169 3.39 12.14 -4.00
N TYR A 170 4.24 11.46 -4.77
CA TYR A 170 5.36 10.70 -4.21
C TYR A 170 6.46 11.65 -3.67
N PRO A 171 7.07 11.36 -2.51
CA PRO A 171 6.71 10.27 -1.59
C PRO A 171 5.38 10.52 -0.89
N THR A 172 4.54 9.48 -0.81
CA THR A 172 3.22 9.55 -0.15
C THR A 172 3.29 8.93 1.23
N HIS A 173 2.44 9.43 2.14
CA HIS A 173 2.30 8.89 3.48
C HIS A 173 1.86 7.42 3.47
N PRO A 174 2.63 6.50 4.09
CA PRO A 174 2.25 5.10 4.20
C PRO A 174 0.88 4.90 4.86
N TRP A 175 0.22 3.81 4.53
CA TRP A 175 -1.11 3.47 5.04
C TRP A 175 -1.19 2.02 5.50
N VAL A 176 -2.06 1.78 6.48
CA VAL A 176 -2.24 0.47 7.10
C VAL A 176 -3.69 0.05 6.90
N ASP A 177 -3.87 -1.09 6.26
CA ASP A 177 -5.12 -1.84 6.25
C ASP A 177 -4.89 -3.22 6.87
N LEU A 178 -5.90 -3.75 7.54
CA LEU A 178 -5.93 -5.13 8.03
C LEU A 178 -6.65 -5.99 6.98
N TYR A 179 -6.18 -7.21 6.74
CA TYR A 179 -6.76 -8.07 5.69
C TYR A 179 -7.21 -9.41 6.26
N VAL A 180 -8.38 -9.89 5.83
CA VAL A 180 -8.87 -11.26 6.08
C VAL A 180 -9.11 -11.92 4.73
N ASP A 181 -8.46 -13.05 4.47
CA ASP A 181 -8.57 -13.80 3.20
C ASP A 181 -8.44 -12.91 1.95
N ASP A 182 -7.35 -12.12 1.91
CA ASP A 182 -7.05 -11.13 0.86
C ASP A 182 -8.03 -9.94 0.76
N GLN A 183 -9.08 -9.85 1.59
CA GLN A 183 -10.01 -8.72 1.62
C GLN A 183 -9.57 -7.65 2.63
N PRO A 184 -9.44 -6.36 2.22
CA PRO A 184 -9.14 -5.29 3.15
C PRO A 184 -10.36 -4.99 4.04
N LEU A 185 -10.13 -4.86 5.33
CA LEU A 185 -11.13 -4.42 6.29
C LEU A 185 -11.26 -2.90 6.31
N VAL A 186 -12.46 -2.42 6.62
CA VAL A 186 -12.77 -0.99 6.72
C VAL A 186 -12.50 -0.51 8.14
N LEU A 187 -11.73 0.58 8.30
CA LEU A 187 -11.61 1.19 9.63
C LEU A 187 -13.01 1.60 10.12
N ALA A 188 -13.38 1.15 11.32
CA ALA A 188 -14.63 1.44 12.01
C ALA A 188 -14.93 2.94 11.93
N ARG A 189 -16.08 3.27 11.34
CA ARG A 189 -16.38 4.61 10.84
C ARG A 189 -17.81 5.02 11.09
N TRP A 190 -18.02 6.32 11.24
CA TRP A 190 -19.37 6.90 11.27
C TRP A 190 -19.53 8.01 10.22
N PRO A 191 -20.62 7.98 9.42
CA PRO A 191 -21.55 6.86 9.29
C PRO A 191 -20.89 5.67 8.60
N ASN A 192 -21.47 4.49 8.78
CA ASN A 192 -21.08 3.25 8.08
C ASN A 192 -20.99 3.50 6.57
N ASP A 193 -22.01 4.13 6.00
CA ASP A 193 -22.08 4.48 4.59
C ASP A 193 -22.41 5.96 4.42
N GLY A 194 -21.88 6.56 3.35
CA GLY A 194 -22.10 7.98 3.06
C GLY A 194 -21.33 8.92 4.00
N PHE A 195 -21.96 10.04 4.35
CA PHE A 195 -21.31 11.18 5.02
C PHE A 195 -22.29 11.91 5.94
N VAL A 196 -21.77 12.43 7.05
CA VAL A 196 -22.38 13.55 7.78
C VAL A 196 -21.94 14.88 7.17
N ARG A 197 -22.51 16.01 7.63
CA ARG A 197 -22.24 17.34 7.07
C ARG A 197 -21.63 18.28 8.09
N VAL A 198 -20.70 19.11 7.63
CA VAL A 198 -20.09 20.19 8.40
C VAL A 198 -21.19 21.17 8.79
N GLY A 199 -21.46 21.34 10.09
CA GLY A 199 -22.38 22.36 10.59
C GLY A 199 -21.73 23.74 10.58
N ARG A 200 -22.30 24.69 11.34
CA ARG A 200 -21.79 26.07 11.45
C ARG A 200 -20.27 26.11 11.68
N VAL A 201 -19.56 26.90 10.87
CA VAL A 201 -18.10 27.04 10.98
C VAL A 201 -17.74 28.25 11.85
N PHE A 202 -17.00 28.02 12.92
CA PHE A 202 -16.53 29.04 13.87
C PHE A 202 -15.10 29.51 13.59
N ARG A 203 -14.24 28.63 13.05
CA ARG A 203 -12.85 28.95 12.65
C ARG A 203 -12.44 28.18 11.39
N GLY A 204 -11.50 28.74 10.64
CA GLY A 204 -10.99 28.16 9.41
C GLY A 204 -11.97 28.31 8.24
N ARG A 205 -12.76 29.39 8.19
CA ARG A 205 -13.89 29.51 7.25
C ARG A 205 -13.42 29.47 5.80
N PHE A 206 -14.14 28.75 4.96
CA PHE A 206 -13.87 28.69 3.52
C PHE A 206 -13.86 30.08 2.89
N ARG A 207 -12.76 30.39 2.16
CA ARG A 207 -12.47 31.73 1.60
C ARG A 207 -12.42 32.87 2.64
N GLY A 208 -12.32 32.55 3.92
CA GLY A 208 -12.08 33.52 4.99
C GLY A 208 -10.58 33.85 5.14
N PRO A 209 -10.25 34.94 5.85
CA PRO A 209 -8.87 35.32 6.15
C PRO A 209 -8.14 34.26 6.98
N ASP A 210 -8.88 33.42 7.71
CA ASP A 210 -8.38 32.32 8.53
C ASP A 210 -8.48 30.94 7.85
N SER A 211 -8.81 30.86 6.56
CA SER A 211 -9.09 29.60 5.84
C SER A 211 -8.01 28.52 5.91
N ARG A 212 -6.75 28.88 6.18
CA ARG A 212 -5.64 27.91 6.33
C ARG A 212 -5.38 27.48 7.78
N GLN A 213 -6.08 28.07 8.74
CA GLN A 213 -5.97 27.74 10.16
C GLN A 213 -6.72 26.43 10.49
N PRO A 214 -6.39 25.78 11.62
CA PRO A 214 -7.20 24.71 12.17
C PRO A 214 -8.69 25.09 12.26
N GLY A 215 -9.55 24.15 11.89
CA GLY A 215 -10.99 24.35 11.84
C GLY A 215 -11.64 24.17 13.20
N GLU A 216 -12.69 24.94 13.42
CA GLU A 216 -13.67 24.67 14.49
C GLU A 216 -15.07 24.76 13.86
N PHE A 217 -15.84 23.68 13.91
CA PHE A 217 -17.18 23.63 13.33
C PHE A 217 -18.14 22.78 14.17
N ALA A 218 -19.43 23.05 14.05
CA ALA A 218 -20.48 22.29 14.73
C ALA A 218 -20.68 20.91 14.07
N TYR A 219 -21.02 19.91 14.88
CA TYR A 219 -21.55 18.63 14.39
C TYR A 219 -22.99 18.45 14.85
N GLU A 220 -23.83 17.99 13.93
CA GLU A 220 -25.29 17.93 14.11
C GLU A 220 -25.80 16.55 14.51
N ASP A 221 -24.99 15.51 14.31
CA ASP A 221 -25.30 14.15 14.75
C ASP A 221 -24.97 13.95 16.24
N GLU A 222 -25.62 12.98 16.90
CA GLU A 222 -25.41 12.71 18.33
C GLU A 222 -24.37 11.62 18.60
N ARG A 223 -23.95 10.82 17.61
CA ARG A 223 -22.96 9.74 17.81
C ARG A 223 -21.69 10.22 18.48
N PRO A 224 -21.07 11.36 18.11
CA PRO A 224 -19.85 11.81 18.75
C PRO A 224 -19.94 12.06 20.26
N ASN A 225 -21.16 12.19 20.82
CA ASN A 225 -21.36 12.35 22.25
C ASN A 225 -21.06 11.06 23.04
N ARG A 226 -21.14 9.89 22.38
CA ARG A 226 -20.98 8.56 23.00
C ARG A 226 -19.54 8.06 23.01
N TRP A 227 -18.67 8.60 22.15
CA TRP A 227 -17.31 8.10 21.98
C TRP A 227 -16.44 8.43 23.18
N GLU A 228 -15.47 7.59 23.55
CA GLU A 228 -14.41 8.01 24.48
C GLU A 228 -13.43 8.97 23.79
N PRO A 229 -12.74 9.85 24.54
CA PRO A 229 -11.65 10.63 23.98
C PRO A 229 -10.56 9.73 23.38
N SER A 230 -10.12 10.05 22.16
CA SER A 230 -9.06 9.34 21.46
C SER A 230 -8.08 10.34 20.85
N ASP A 231 -6.79 10.07 21.01
CA ASP A 231 -5.72 10.82 20.37
C ASP A 231 -5.41 10.31 18.96
N ASP A 232 -6.19 9.36 18.43
CA ASP A 232 -6.05 8.80 17.09
C ASP A 232 -7.40 8.69 16.34
N LEU A 233 -8.26 9.68 16.58
CA LEU A 233 -9.51 9.89 15.86
C LEU A 233 -9.29 10.75 14.61
N TRP A 234 -9.77 10.27 13.47
CA TRP A 234 -9.61 10.94 12.19
C TRP A 234 -10.93 11.14 11.47
N MET A 235 -10.94 12.09 10.54
CA MET A 235 -12.03 12.32 9.61
C MET A 235 -11.51 12.33 8.19
N PHE A 236 -12.28 11.82 7.24
CA PHE A 236 -12.08 12.10 5.82
C PHE A 236 -13.27 12.90 5.32
N GLY A 237 -13.01 13.97 4.58
CA GLY A 237 -14.07 14.82 4.08
C GLY A 237 -13.62 15.72 2.95
N TYR A 238 -14.61 16.41 2.38
CA TYR A 238 -14.43 17.41 1.33
C TYR A 238 -14.67 18.77 1.93
N TRP A 239 -13.63 19.49 2.31
CA TRP A 239 -13.79 20.57 3.30
C TRP A 239 -14.25 21.90 2.72
N GLY A 240 -13.95 22.18 1.46
CA GLY A 240 -14.38 23.40 0.75
C GLY A 240 -14.87 23.15 -0.68
N HIS A 241 -14.31 22.13 -1.34
CA HIS A 241 -14.68 21.69 -2.68
C HIS A 241 -14.82 20.16 -2.72
N LEU A 242 -15.83 19.67 -3.45
CA LEU A 242 -16.12 18.22 -3.60
C LEU A 242 -15.07 17.45 -4.42
N TRP A 243 -14.16 18.15 -5.12
CA TRP A 243 -13.04 17.52 -5.81
C TRP A 243 -11.76 17.45 -4.94
N ALA A 244 -11.77 18.08 -3.76
CA ALA A 244 -10.61 18.21 -2.88
C ALA A 244 -10.82 17.49 -1.54
N GLY A 245 -10.93 16.15 -1.59
CA GLY A 245 -11.07 15.31 -0.40
C GLY A 245 -9.75 15.16 0.37
N ARG A 246 -9.79 15.22 1.71
CA ARG A 246 -8.60 15.09 2.56
C ARG A 246 -8.92 14.47 3.92
N GLY A 247 -7.99 13.66 4.43
CA GLY A 247 -7.97 13.19 5.82
C GLY A 247 -7.45 14.23 6.81
N ILE A 248 -8.15 14.45 7.93
CA ILE A 248 -7.79 15.40 8.98
C ILE A 248 -7.97 14.75 10.35
N LYS A 249 -6.94 14.88 11.20
CA LYS A 249 -6.99 14.43 12.58
C LYS A 249 -7.89 15.33 13.43
N VAL A 250 -8.73 14.72 14.26
CA VAL A 250 -9.52 15.43 15.26
C VAL A 250 -8.61 15.79 16.43
N GLN A 251 -8.58 17.07 16.80
CA GLN A 251 -7.90 17.53 18.00
C GLN A 251 -8.78 17.34 19.22
N GLN A 252 -10.06 17.70 19.11
CA GLN A 252 -10.99 17.67 20.22
C GLN A 252 -12.43 17.57 19.71
N ILE A 253 -13.27 16.83 20.44
CA ILE A 253 -14.74 16.89 20.35
C ILE A 253 -15.25 17.50 21.65
N ASP A 254 -15.72 18.74 21.59
CA ASP A 254 -16.42 19.41 22.67
C ASP A 254 -17.90 19.02 22.62
N ARG A 255 -18.27 18.07 23.46
CA ARG A 255 -19.63 17.51 23.50
C ARG A 255 -20.66 18.45 24.09
N ARG A 256 -20.23 19.33 24.99
CA ARG A 256 -21.12 20.31 25.64
C ARG A 256 -21.57 21.35 24.64
N ASN A 257 -20.65 21.82 23.79
CA ASN A 257 -20.94 22.83 22.78
C ASN A 257 -21.19 22.26 21.38
N ARG A 258 -21.10 20.93 21.22
CA ARG A 258 -21.22 20.18 19.96
C ARG A 258 -20.29 20.68 18.87
N ARG A 259 -19.00 20.82 19.20
CA ARG A 259 -17.97 21.32 18.28
C ARG A 259 -16.83 20.35 18.10
N ILE A 260 -16.28 20.33 16.89
CA ILE A 260 -15.02 19.65 16.57
C ILE A 260 -13.96 20.69 16.32
N ARG A 261 -12.77 20.45 16.89
CA ARG A 261 -11.54 21.14 16.53
C ARG A 261 -10.64 20.18 15.77
N THR A 262 -10.05 20.64 14.68
CA THR A 262 -9.08 19.86 13.91
C THR A 262 -7.66 20.18 14.33
N VAL A 263 -6.73 19.24 14.13
CA VAL A 263 -5.30 19.52 14.36
C VAL A 263 -4.74 20.44 13.27
N HIS A 264 -5.18 20.24 12.02
CA HIS A 264 -4.68 20.96 10.85
C HIS A 264 -5.81 21.70 10.13
N GLY A 265 -5.46 22.80 9.46
CA GLY A 265 -6.32 23.44 8.48
C GLY A 265 -6.33 22.74 7.12
N THR A 266 -7.04 23.31 6.16
CA THR A 266 -7.03 22.85 4.77
C THR A 266 -6.52 23.94 3.84
N SER A 267 -6.28 23.61 2.57
CA SER A 267 -5.86 24.61 1.57
C SER A 267 -6.95 25.66 1.28
N TYR A 268 -8.21 25.37 1.58
CA TYR A 268 -9.36 26.20 1.23
C TYR A 268 -10.24 26.62 2.41
N GLY A 269 -10.03 26.04 3.59
CA GLY A 269 -10.90 26.18 4.75
C GLY A 269 -12.05 25.17 4.78
N PHE A 270 -12.97 25.40 5.71
CA PHE A 270 -14.14 24.59 6.02
C PHE A 270 -15.40 25.34 5.59
N ARG A 271 -16.28 24.66 4.85
CA ARG A 271 -17.55 25.20 4.36
C ARG A 271 -18.71 24.40 4.95
N GLU A 272 -19.72 25.12 5.43
CA GLU A 272 -20.96 24.53 5.95
C GLU A 272 -21.66 23.66 4.88
N GLY A 273 -22.28 22.56 5.31
CA GLY A 273 -22.97 21.58 4.46
C GLY A 273 -22.05 20.56 3.77
N MET A 274 -20.73 20.73 3.86
CA MET A 274 -19.76 19.85 3.20
C MET A 274 -19.70 18.44 3.82
N PRO A 275 -19.55 17.38 3.01
CA PRO A 275 -19.60 16.00 3.49
C PRO A 275 -18.28 15.54 4.13
N TYR A 276 -18.38 14.82 5.24
CA TYR A 276 -17.28 14.11 5.90
C TYR A 276 -17.75 12.86 6.67
N TYR A 277 -16.82 12.00 7.06
CA TYR A 277 -17.05 10.88 7.98
C TYR A 277 -15.87 10.74 8.95
N TYR A 278 -16.09 10.10 10.08
CA TYR A 278 -15.07 9.76 11.07
C TYR A 278 -14.59 8.34 10.86
N PHE A 279 -13.35 8.03 11.19
CA PHE A 279 -12.83 6.67 11.15
C PHE A 279 -11.80 6.42 12.25
N ASN A 280 -11.56 5.13 12.50
CA ASN A 280 -10.79 4.61 13.63
C ASN A 280 -11.46 4.89 14.99
N VAL A 281 -12.76 4.59 15.08
CA VAL A 281 -13.58 4.78 16.30
C VAL A 281 -14.04 3.42 16.83
N LEU A 282 -13.58 3.02 18.02
CA LEU A 282 -13.93 1.70 18.57
C LEU A 282 -15.45 1.56 18.79
N GLU A 283 -16.10 2.64 19.22
CA GLU A 283 -17.54 2.69 19.49
C GLU A 283 -18.40 2.54 18.21
N GLU A 284 -17.78 2.70 17.04
CA GLU A 284 -18.40 2.53 15.73
C GLU A 284 -17.91 1.26 15.02
N LEU A 285 -17.28 0.33 15.76
CA LEU A 285 -17.01 -1.03 15.27
C LEU A 285 -18.31 -1.84 15.39
N ASP A 286 -19.17 -1.78 14.37
CA ASP A 286 -20.56 -2.21 14.50
C ASP A 286 -21.10 -3.10 13.36
N ARG A 287 -20.29 -3.38 12.33
CA ARG A 287 -20.66 -4.32 11.27
C ARG A 287 -19.51 -5.25 10.84
N PRO A 288 -19.83 -6.40 10.22
CA PRO A 288 -18.83 -7.28 9.64
C PRO A 288 -17.92 -6.59 8.63
N GLY A 289 -16.64 -6.97 8.65
CA GLY A 289 -15.62 -6.37 7.78
C GLY A 289 -15.00 -5.09 8.33
N GLU A 290 -15.41 -4.63 9.52
CA GLU A 290 -14.80 -3.47 10.17
C GLU A 290 -13.70 -3.83 11.17
N TRP A 291 -12.78 -2.89 11.37
CA TRP A 291 -11.73 -3.00 12.36
C TRP A 291 -11.33 -1.66 13.00
N TYR A 292 -10.74 -1.72 14.18
CA TYR A 292 -10.21 -0.59 14.93
C TYR A 292 -8.78 -0.91 15.36
N LEU A 293 -7.88 0.08 15.27
CA LEU A 293 -6.48 -0.05 15.67
C LEU A 293 -6.19 0.82 16.90
N ASP A 294 -6.00 0.16 18.04
CA ASP A 294 -5.49 0.77 19.26
C ASP A 294 -3.96 0.77 19.21
N ARG A 295 -3.39 1.84 18.65
CA ARG A 295 -1.93 2.00 18.55
C ARG A 295 -1.24 2.10 19.92
N ARG A 296 -1.93 2.66 20.91
CA ARG A 296 -1.39 2.83 22.27
C ARG A 296 -1.20 1.48 22.95
N ARG A 297 -2.19 0.60 22.87
CA ARG A 297 -2.11 -0.76 23.43
C ARG A 297 -1.34 -1.73 22.52
N GLY A 298 -1.33 -1.49 21.21
CA GLY A 298 -0.81 -2.43 20.22
C GLY A 298 -1.78 -3.55 19.89
N MET A 299 -3.08 -3.22 19.89
CA MET A 299 -4.17 -4.17 19.70
C MET A 299 -4.97 -3.78 18.45
N ALA A 300 -5.35 -4.78 17.65
CA ALA A 300 -6.41 -4.62 16.66
C ALA A 300 -7.67 -5.32 17.15
N TYR A 301 -8.81 -4.69 16.89
CA TYR A 301 -10.15 -5.22 17.17
C TYR A 301 -10.90 -5.27 15.85
N LEU A 302 -11.63 -6.34 15.57
CA LEU A 302 -12.33 -6.49 14.30
C LEU A 302 -13.57 -7.35 14.44
N ILE A 303 -14.51 -7.16 13.52
CA ILE A 303 -15.57 -8.12 13.24
C ILE A 303 -15.18 -8.76 11.90
N PRO A 304 -14.81 -10.05 11.87
CA PRO A 304 -14.50 -10.72 10.61
C PRO A 304 -15.64 -10.55 9.59
N PRO A 305 -15.33 -10.48 8.28
CA PRO A 305 -16.36 -10.57 7.24
C PRO A 305 -17.17 -11.86 7.41
N GLU A 306 -18.45 -11.84 7.02
CA GLU A 306 -19.32 -13.00 7.13
C GLU A 306 -18.77 -14.17 6.29
N GLY A 307 -18.66 -15.35 6.91
CA GLY A 307 -18.08 -16.54 6.27
C GLY A 307 -16.54 -16.57 6.26
N HIS A 308 -15.89 -15.60 6.90
CA HIS A 308 -14.44 -15.50 7.02
C HIS A 308 -13.97 -15.42 8.48
N GLU A 309 -14.73 -15.99 9.42
CA GLU A 309 -14.47 -15.93 10.85
C GLU A 309 -13.13 -16.58 11.25
N ASP A 310 -12.72 -17.62 10.53
CA ASP A 310 -11.43 -18.32 10.66
C ASP A 310 -10.45 -17.95 9.54
N GLY A 311 -10.72 -16.87 8.81
CA GLY A 311 -9.94 -16.44 7.66
C GLY A 311 -8.50 -16.05 8.01
N ARG A 312 -7.62 -16.11 7.02
CA ARG A 312 -6.21 -15.75 7.15
C ARG A 312 -6.06 -14.25 7.40
N LEU A 313 -5.68 -13.89 8.61
CA LEU A 313 -5.46 -12.52 9.03
C LEU A 313 -4.05 -12.04 8.68
N GLU A 314 -3.93 -10.92 7.98
CA GLU A 314 -2.65 -10.37 7.51
C GLU A 314 -2.50 -8.88 7.85
N PHE A 315 -1.28 -8.49 8.20
CA PHE A 315 -0.93 -7.11 8.55
C PHE A 315 0.32 -6.63 7.81
N PRO A 316 0.27 -5.49 7.09
CA PRO A 316 1.42 -4.95 6.37
C PRO A 316 2.41 -4.27 7.31
N ILE A 317 3.72 -4.52 7.13
CA ILE A 317 4.79 -3.95 7.98
C ILE A 317 5.82 -3.11 7.20
N LEU A 318 5.97 -3.32 5.89
CA LEU A 318 6.92 -2.56 5.07
C LEU A 318 6.37 -1.15 4.79
N GLU A 319 7.01 -0.10 5.33
CA GLU A 319 6.64 1.32 5.12
C GLU A 319 7.38 2.03 3.98
N ALA A 320 8.09 1.27 3.15
CA ALA A 320 8.86 1.79 2.03
C ALA A 320 8.46 1.06 0.73
N PRO A 321 8.79 1.62 -0.45
CA PRO A 321 8.54 0.93 -1.71
C PRO A 321 9.15 -0.47 -1.74
N PHE A 322 8.53 -1.44 -2.43
CA PHE A 322 9.20 -2.73 -2.63
C PHE A 322 10.44 -2.61 -3.48
N VAL A 323 10.38 -1.79 -4.53
CA VAL A 323 11.51 -1.56 -5.45
C VAL A 323 11.65 -0.07 -5.76
N THR A 324 12.88 0.43 -5.73
CA THR A 324 13.22 1.76 -6.27
C THR A 324 14.25 1.63 -7.38
N LEU A 325 14.09 2.44 -8.43
CA LEU A 325 15.01 2.56 -9.56
C LEU A 325 15.37 4.04 -9.71
N GLU A 326 16.56 4.42 -9.24
CA GLU A 326 17.06 5.80 -9.28
C GLU A 326 18.16 5.95 -10.32
N ASN A 327 17.87 6.68 -11.41
CA ASN A 327 18.76 6.86 -12.56
C ASN A 327 19.24 5.52 -13.17
N VAL A 328 18.37 4.50 -13.13
CA VAL A 328 18.64 3.17 -13.68
C VAL A 328 18.37 3.17 -15.18
N SER A 329 19.02 2.28 -15.93
CA SER A 329 18.68 2.07 -17.33
C SER A 329 18.72 0.61 -17.73
N HIS A 330 17.85 0.22 -18.67
CA HIS A 330 17.81 -1.12 -19.25
C HIS A 330 17.62 -2.25 -18.21
N VAL A 331 16.83 -1.99 -17.16
CA VAL A 331 16.42 -3.01 -16.19
C VAL A 331 14.98 -3.43 -16.42
N THR A 332 14.73 -4.74 -16.44
CA THR A 332 13.37 -5.30 -16.53
C THR A 332 13.04 -6.10 -15.27
N LEU A 333 11.88 -5.83 -14.66
CA LEU A 333 11.20 -6.72 -13.72
C LEU A 333 10.05 -7.40 -14.45
N HIS A 334 10.05 -8.74 -14.50
CA HIS A 334 9.09 -9.50 -15.29
C HIS A 334 8.39 -10.61 -14.48
N GLY A 335 7.05 -10.56 -14.43
CA GLY A 335 6.26 -11.63 -13.80
C GLY A 335 6.36 -11.71 -12.28
N LEU A 336 6.79 -10.62 -11.61
CA LEU A 336 6.98 -10.59 -10.16
C LEU A 336 5.73 -10.02 -9.47
N GLN A 337 5.36 -10.58 -8.32
CA GLN A 337 4.27 -10.04 -7.51
C GLN A 337 4.80 -9.40 -6.24
N PHE A 338 4.31 -8.20 -5.93
CA PHE A 338 4.58 -7.45 -4.71
C PHE A 338 3.28 -7.14 -3.99
N GLU A 339 3.19 -7.49 -2.71
CA GLU A 339 1.95 -7.33 -1.95
C GLU A 339 2.11 -7.05 -0.46
N LEU A 340 1.03 -6.55 0.15
CA LEU A 340 0.92 -6.37 1.60
C LEU A 340 1.99 -5.40 2.15
N GLY A 341 2.16 -4.27 1.46
CA GLY A 341 3.04 -3.18 1.88
C GLY A 341 2.25 -1.93 2.25
N ARG A 342 2.80 -1.07 3.12
CA ARG A 342 2.18 0.19 3.54
C ARG A 342 2.46 1.34 2.57
N ALA A 343 3.43 1.21 1.68
CA ALA A 343 3.86 2.25 0.73
C ALA A 343 3.71 1.76 -0.72
N GLU A 344 4.56 2.26 -1.62
CA GLU A 344 4.48 2.01 -3.06
C GLU A 344 4.90 0.58 -3.46
N GLY A 345 4.42 0.12 -4.62
CA GLY A 345 4.92 -1.09 -5.25
C GLY A 345 6.32 -0.87 -5.84
N ALA A 346 6.40 -0.07 -6.90
CA ALA A 346 7.66 0.30 -7.54
C ALA A 346 7.75 1.80 -7.82
N VAL A 347 8.94 2.37 -7.65
CA VAL A 347 9.21 3.79 -7.93
C VAL A 347 10.39 3.89 -8.89
N ILE A 348 10.21 4.60 -10.00
CA ILE A 348 11.24 4.93 -10.98
C ILE A 348 11.46 6.43 -10.96
N VAL A 349 12.70 6.88 -10.75
CA VAL A 349 13.11 8.29 -10.76
C VAL A 349 14.27 8.47 -11.73
N GLY A 350 14.05 9.23 -12.81
CA GLY A 350 15.07 9.40 -13.86
C GLY A 350 15.37 8.11 -14.62
N GLY A 351 16.49 8.09 -15.36
CA GLY A 351 16.93 6.90 -16.09
C GLY A 351 16.32 6.72 -17.49
N THR A 352 16.51 5.55 -18.09
CA THR A 352 15.87 5.23 -19.38
C THR A 352 15.69 3.74 -19.66
N ASN A 353 14.62 3.37 -20.38
CA ASN A 353 14.37 2.00 -20.83
C ASN A 353 14.24 0.95 -19.70
N ASP A 354 13.72 1.35 -18.53
CA ASP A 354 13.33 0.37 -17.51
C ASP A 354 11.90 -0.13 -17.76
N LEU A 355 11.67 -1.41 -17.50
CA LEU A 355 10.42 -2.07 -17.81
C LEU A 355 9.88 -2.85 -16.63
N LEU A 356 8.66 -2.53 -16.21
CA LEU A 356 7.86 -3.38 -15.32
C LEU A 356 6.85 -4.13 -16.20
N ALA A 357 7.03 -5.44 -16.35
CA ALA A 357 6.26 -6.27 -17.29
C ALA A 357 5.57 -7.44 -16.58
N ALA A 358 4.27 -7.62 -16.80
CA ALA A 358 3.47 -8.69 -16.20
C ALA A 358 3.64 -8.77 -14.66
N CYS A 359 3.97 -7.65 -14.01
CA CYS A 359 4.12 -7.57 -12.57
C CYS A 359 2.76 -7.32 -11.90
N THR A 360 2.54 -7.93 -10.74
CA THR A 360 1.32 -7.72 -9.95
C THR A 360 1.65 -6.89 -8.71
N PHE A 361 1.01 -5.73 -8.56
CA PHE A 361 1.11 -4.89 -7.36
C PHE A 361 -0.27 -4.83 -6.71
N ARG A 362 -0.42 -5.39 -5.50
CA ARG A 362 -1.73 -5.47 -4.80
C ARG A 362 -1.58 -5.31 -3.29
N LYS A 363 -2.67 -4.99 -2.58
CA LYS A 363 -2.64 -4.78 -1.11
C LYS A 363 -1.54 -3.79 -0.70
N LEU A 364 -1.54 -2.61 -1.35
CA LEU A 364 -0.57 -1.54 -1.12
C LEU A 364 -1.25 -0.36 -0.45
N GLY A 365 -0.57 0.28 0.49
CA GLY A 365 -1.11 1.46 1.17
C GLY A 365 -1.15 2.71 0.28
N THR A 366 -0.30 2.80 -0.75
CA THR A 366 -0.22 3.97 -1.65
C THR A 366 -0.36 3.62 -3.14
N HIS A 367 0.67 3.86 -3.96
CA HIS A 367 0.63 3.70 -5.41
C HIS A 367 1.16 2.33 -5.84
N GLY A 368 0.60 1.76 -6.91
CA GLY A 368 1.16 0.56 -7.53
C GLY A 368 2.54 0.84 -8.15
N VAL A 369 2.59 1.78 -9.09
CA VAL A 369 3.82 2.20 -9.75
C VAL A 369 3.87 3.73 -9.80
N VAL A 370 5.03 4.30 -9.50
CA VAL A 370 5.34 5.72 -9.66
C VAL A 370 6.48 5.86 -10.66
N VAL A 371 6.33 6.75 -11.65
CA VAL A 371 7.41 7.14 -12.58
C VAL A 371 7.57 8.65 -12.53
N GLN A 372 8.75 9.14 -12.16
CA GLN A 372 9.10 10.55 -12.06
C GLN A 372 10.32 10.87 -12.94
N GLY A 373 10.10 11.53 -14.07
CA GLY A 373 11.17 11.86 -15.02
C GLY A 373 11.65 10.66 -15.82
N GLY A 374 12.85 10.77 -16.40
CA GLY A 374 13.45 9.76 -17.26
C GLY A 374 12.81 9.68 -18.65
N SER A 375 13.13 8.63 -19.41
CA SER A 375 12.58 8.45 -20.76
C SER A 375 12.44 6.98 -21.14
N ARG A 376 11.41 6.64 -21.92
CA ARG A 376 11.18 5.28 -22.46
C ARG A 376 11.03 4.19 -21.39
N HIS A 377 10.63 4.55 -20.16
CA HIS A 377 10.20 3.53 -19.19
C HIS A 377 8.87 2.91 -19.63
N GLY A 378 8.66 1.64 -19.32
CA GLY A 378 7.44 0.91 -19.65
C GLY A 378 6.80 0.28 -18.41
N VAL A 379 5.47 0.32 -18.38
CA VAL A 379 4.65 -0.50 -17.48
C VAL A 379 3.69 -1.28 -18.37
N LEU A 380 3.87 -2.58 -18.45
CA LEU A 380 3.10 -3.49 -19.32
C LEU A 380 2.42 -4.54 -18.44
N GLY A 381 1.09 -4.56 -18.46
CA GLY A 381 0.23 -5.45 -17.67
C GLY A 381 -0.23 -6.68 -18.43
#